data_AF-A0A4P6LZ63-F1
#
_entry.id   AF-A0A4P6LZ63-F1
#
_cell.length_a   1.000
_cell.length_b   1.000
_cell.length_c   1.000
_cell.angle_alpha   90.00
_cell.angle_beta   90.00
_cell.angle_gamma   90.00
#
_symmetry.space_group_name_H-M   'P 1'
#
loop_
_entity.id
_entity.type
_entity.pdbx_description
1 polymer ?
#
loop_
_entity_poly.entity_id
_entity_poly.type
_entity_poly.pdbx_seq_one_letter_code
_entity_poly.pdbx_strand_id
1 'polypeptide(L)'
;MRYLMILEVSQKQAYIFASTKLKDNIENSEAIVQVTDSRYLEDVAARAGIHFSMEDNLVYSGGGHTVLEFPSEKIAKEFAFEISKTVRREFPEMELFIKTIQYSETEDPGQNLKRLSEALEVKKSVRAAAFHQGTFGVERMDATLRKAIPTVEAVDRIKWNPQSEDVPEGYSIPTQFDDLGNSKNESSFIAVVHIDGNAMGKRVEKIRRENQTKPWAEYKSNMRKFSESVDKNFKEAYKEMLHRVAQNLKNGNLSALELQGKMFPVRKIILAGDDVCFVTEGRIGLEAARIFIEQLKCKKNDYDQKGYTACAGVAIVHKKYPFYKAYELSEILCSNAKKYIASFSDEQKDASASACAIDWHIEFGVMLDSLAEMRKQYQTADGKQLELRPYLLWAEKDIWDKEKIRRYGNFRTLIKSLQSHDIAYARGKIKEFCAALKEGEQAAWYYMKNNLMDELALEGFVGIYEEVKSNRLFTGKGLDRKIFAQTADGIDRALFFDAIEILDTYINLD
;
A
#
# COMPACT_ATOMS: atom_id res chain seq x y z
N MET A 1 -4.44 7.09 -40.84
CA MET A 1 -5.18 7.73 -39.72
C MET A 1 -5.04 6.81 -38.53
N ARG A 2 -4.56 7.30 -37.38
CA ARG A 2 -4.33 6.43 -36.20
C ARG A 2 -5.53 6.44 -35.25
N TYR A 3 -5.71 5.34 -34.54
CA TYR A 3 -6.75 5.15 -33.53
C TYR A 3 -6.11 4.77 -32.21
N LEU A 4 -6.52 5.45 -31.14
CA LEU A 4 -6.08 5.11 -29.79
C LEU A 4 -7.10 4.19 -29.14
N MET A 5 -6.62 3.22 -28.39
CA MET A 5 -7.41 2.31 -27.57
C MET A 5 -6.91 2.36 -26.14
N ILE A 6 -7.82 2.35 -25.17
CA ILE A 6 -7.49 2.11 -23.76
C ILE A 6 -8.23 0.86 -23.29
N LEU A 7 -7.50 -0.02 -22.61
CA LEU A 7 -8.01 -1.20 -21.92
C LEU A 7 -7.79 -1.00 -20.42
N GLU A 8 -8.81 -1.21 -19.61
CA GLU A 8 -8.72 -1.10 -18.16
C GLU A 8 -9.53 -2.21 -17.50
N VAL A 9 -8.92 -2.91 -16.54
CA VAL A 9 -9.64 -3.80 -15.65
C VAL A 9 -10.32 -2.94 -14.57
N SER A 10 -11.64 -2.99 -14.46
CA SER A 10 -12.36 -2.26 -13.41
C SER A 10 -12.43 -3.07 -12.13
N GLN A 11 -12.69 -2.39 -11.01
CA GLN A 11 -12.85 -3.00 -9.68
C GLN A 11 -11.72 -3.98 -9.30
N LYS A 12 -10.47 -3.65 -9.66
CA LYS A 12 -9.29 -4.52 -9.46
C LYS A 12 -9.23 -5.08 -8.05
N GLN A 13 -9.45 -4.23 -7.06
CA GLN A 13 -9.41 -4.61 -5.65
C GLN A 13 -10.50 -5.64 -5.32
N ALA A 14 -11.75 -5.39 -5.73
CA ALA A 14 -12.85 -6.33 -5.51
C ALA A 14 -12.62 -7.68 -6.23
N TYR A 15 -11.99 -7.65 -7.41
CA TYR A 15 -11.62 -8.87 -8.14
C TYR A 15 -10.49 -9.64 -7.44
N ILE A 16 -9.39 -8.96 -7.09
CA ILE A 16 -8.22 -9.56 -6.43
C ILE A 16 -8.64 -10.19 -5.11
N PHE A 17 -9.39 -9.46 -4.28
CA PHE A 17 -9.69 -9.85 -2.91
C PHE A 17 -11.05 -10.52 -2.74
N ALA A 18 -11.66 -11.00 -3.84
CA ALA A 18 -12.92 -11.73 -3.80
C ALA A 18 -12.86 -13.01 -2.95
N SER A 19 -11.67 -13.61 -2.81
CA SER A 19 -11.47 -14.85 -2.05
C SER A 19 -10.92 -14.62 -0.65
N THR A 20 -11.28 -15.52 0.26
CA THR A 20 -10.70 -15.60 1.60
C THR A 20 -9.36 -16.34 1.61
N LYS A 21 -8.95 -16.96 0.49
CA LYS A 21 -7.70 -17.71 0.37
C LYS A 21 -6.63 -16.84 -0.28
N LEU A 22 -5.46 -16.78 0.35
CA LEU A 22 -4.30 -16.04 -0.16
C LEU A 22 -3.90 -16.48 -1.58
N LYS A 23 -3.86 -17.79 -1.83
CA LYS A 23 -3.53 -18.37 -3.15
C LYS A 23 -4.43 -17.81 -4.26
N ASP A 24 -5.74 -17.82 -4.05
CA ASP A 24 -6.70 -17.31 -5.04
C ASP A 24 -6.50 -15.80 -5.26
N ASN A 25 -6.22 -15.03 -4.21
CA ASN A 25 -5.97 -13.58 -4.33
C ASN A 25 -4.70 -13.29 -5.15
N ILE A 26 -3.65 -14.11 -4.99
CA ILE A 26 -2.44 -14.04 -5.82
C ILE A 26 -2.77 -14.37 -7.27
N GLU A 27 -3.51 -15.45 -7.52
CA GLU A 27 -3.91 -15.87 -8.87
C GLU A 27 -4.78 -14.81 -9.56
N ASN A 28 -5.68 -14.15 -8.82
CA ASN A 28 -6.49 -13.05 -9.34
C ASN A 28 -5.64 -11.81 -9.66
N SER A 29 -4.66 -11.46 -8.81
CA SER A 29 -3.71 -10.38 -9.09
C SER A 29 -2.90 -10.67 -10.36
N GLU A 30 -2.39 -11.90 -10.48
CA GLU A 30 -1.63 -12.34 -11.66
C GLU A 30 -2.51 -12.38 -12.93
N ALA A 31 -3.80 -12.71 -12.81
CA ALA A 31 -4.74 -12.64 -13.93
C ALA A 31 -4.89 -11.19 -14.47
N ILE A 32 -4.91 -10.19 -13.59
CA ILE A 32 -4.95 -8.77 -14.01
C ILE A 32 -3.64 -8.40 -14.73
N VAL A 33 -2.49 -8.83 -14.20
CA VAL A 33 -1.19 -8.64 -14.85
C VAL A 33 -1.22 -9.30 -16.24
N GLN A 34 -1.62 -10.56 -16.34
CA GLN A 34 -1.74 -11.28 -17.60
C GLN A 34 -2.57 -10.52 -18.62
N VAL A 35 -3.79 -10.11 -18.29
CA VAL A 35 -4.71 -9.45 -19.25
C VAL A 35 -4.22 -8.07 -19.71
N THR A 36 -3.37 -7.40 -18.92
CA THR A 36 -2.82 -6.07 -19.23
C THR A 36 -1.37 -6.11 -19.72
N ASP A 37 -0.73 -7.28 -19.74
CA ASP A 37 0.63 -7.48 -20.23
C ASP A 37 0.65 -7.62 -21.75
N SER A 38 1.62 -6.96 -22.38
CA SER A 38 1.76 -6.94 -23.83
C SER A 38 1.97 -8.32 -24.45
N ARG A 39 2.58 -9.28 -23.75
CA ARG A 39 2.76 -10.66 -24.24
C ARG A 39 1.43 -11.37 -24.43
N TYR A 40 0.49 -11.17 -23.52
CA TYR A 40 -0.85 -11.72 -23.64
C TYR A 40 -1.63 -11.07 -24.78
N LEU A 41 -1.50 -9.74 -24.94
CA LEU A 41 -2.11 -9.01 -26.05
C LEU A 41 -1.57 -9.48 -27.41
N GLU A 42 -0.26 -9.77 -27.50
CA GLU A 42 0.38 -10.38 -28.68
C GLU A 42 -0.21 -11.77 -29.00
N ASP A 43 -0.35 -12.64 -28.00
CA ASP A 43 -0.92 -13.98 -28.18
C ASP A 43 -2.38 -13.94 -28.66
N VAL A 44 -3.18 -13.01 -28.10
CA VAL A 44 -4.57 -12.78 -28.54
C VAL A 44 -4.61 -12.31 -29.99
N ALA A 45 -3.78 -11.32 -30.34
CA ALA A 45 -3.70 -10.82 -31.72
C ALA A 45 -3.27 -11.92 -32.70
N ALA A 46 -2.26 -12.71 -32.34
CA ALA A 46 -1.74 -13.81 -33.15
C ALA A 46 -2.81 -14.87 -33.42
N ARG A 47 -3.58 -15.28 -32.40
CA ARG A 47 -4.71 -16.22 -32.55
C ARG A 47 -5.82 -15.67 -33.46
N ALA A 48 -6.01 -14.35 -33.45
CA ALA A 48 -6.99 -13.66 -34.28
C ALA A 48 -6.48 -13.33 -35.71
N GLY A 49 -5.21 -13.59 -36.02
CA GLY A 49 -4.59 -13.18 -37.29
C GLY A 49 -4.45 -11.66 -37.44
N ILE A 50 -4.41 -10.93 -36.33
CA ILE A 50 -4.26 -9.47 -36.30
C ILE A 50 -2.77 -9.13 -36.14
N HIS A 51 -2.27 -8.23 -36.98
CA HIS A 51 -0.90 -7.73 -36.83
C HIS A 51 -0.80 -6.86 -35.57
N PHE A 52 0.05 -7.28 -34.63
CA PHE A 52 0.31 -6.58 -33.37
C PHE A 52 1.78 -6.73 -32.99
N SER A 53 2.41 -5.63 -32.57
CA SER A 53 3.75 -5.62 -31.99
C SER A 53 3.82 -4.59 -30.86
N MET A 54 4.66 -4.81 -29.84
CA MET A 54 4.86 -3.79 -28.80
C MET A 54 5.44 -2.48 -29.34
N GLU A 55 6.25 -2.54 -30.40
CA GLU A 55 6.87 -1.35 -30.97
C GLU A 55 5.82 -0.44 -31.61
N ASP A 56 4.95 -1.05 -32.42
CA ASP A 56 3.96 -0.33 -33.22
C ASP A 56 2.70 0.00 -32.42
N ASN A 57 2.22 -0.92 -31.57
CA ASN A 57 0.89 -0.82 -30.98
C ASN A 57 0.88 -0.38 -29.53
N LEU A 58 1.86 -0.71 -28.70
CA LEU A 58 1.83 -0.27 -27.30
C LEU A 58 1.99 1.26 -27.25
N VAL A 59 1.30 1.99 -26.37
CA VAL A 59 1.63 3.39 -26.10
C VAL A 59 2.28 3.48 -24.74
N TYR A 60 1.58 3.01 -23.71
CA TYR A 60 2.11 2.76 -22.37
C TYR A 60 1.21 1.75 -21.64
N SER A 61 1.76 1.10 -20.61
CA SER A 61 1.02 0.24 -19.68
C SER A 61 1.40 0.64 -18.26
N GLY A 62 0.42 0.75 -17.36
CA GLY A 62 0.68 1.13 -15.97
C GLY A 62 -0.60 1.18 -15.14
N GLY A 63 -0.50 0.84 -13.85
CA GLY A 63 -1.62 0.92 -12.91
C GLY A 63 -2.87 0.19 -13.40
N GLY A 64 -2.73 -0.98 -14.05
CA GLY A 64 -3.80 -1.84 -14.55
C GLY A 64 -4.66 -1.28 -15.68
N HIS A 65 -4.14 -0.34 -16.46
CA HIS A 65 -4.67 0.00 -17.78
C HIS A 65 -3.54 0.05 -18.83
N THR A 66 -3.90 -0.22 -20.07
CA THR A 66 -2.98 -0.25 -21.21
C THR A 66 -3.54 0.61 -22.32
N VAL A 67 -2.72 1.52 -22.84
CA VAL A 67 -3.07 2.32 -24.02
C VAL A 67 -2.35 1.77 -25.22
N LEU A 68 -3.08 1.55 -26.31
CA LEU A 68 -2.61 1.02 -27.58
C LEU A 68 -2.91 1.99 -28.73
N GLU A 69 -2.20 1.84 -29.83
CA GLU A 69 -2.49 2.48 -31.10
C GLU A 69 -2.67 1.48 -32.24
N PHE A 70 -3.56 1.81 -33.18
CA PHE A 70 -3.85 1.00 -34.36
C PHE A 70 -3.93 1.88 -35.62
N PRO A 71 -3.58 1.33 -36.81
CA PRO A 71 -3.54 2.09 -38.05
C PRO A 71 -4.92 2.34 -38.68
N SER A 72 -5.99 1.70 -38.18
CA SER A 72 -7.37 1.93 -38.63
C SER A 72 -8.40 1.59 -37.56
N GLU A 73 -9.60 2.16 -37.69
CA GLU A 73 -10.73 1.86 -36.80
C GLU A 73 -11.13 0.39 -36.87
N LYS A 74 -11.08 -0.19 -38.08
CA LYS A 74 -11.46 -1.57 -38.35
C LYS A 74 -10.59 -2.52 -37.53
N ILE A 75 -9.27 -2.38 -37.61
CA ILE A 75 -8.32 -3.21 -36.87
C ILE A 75 -8.48 -3.00 -35.35
N ALA A 76 -8.67 -1.76 -34.91
CA ALA A 76 -8.90 -1.49 -33.49
C ALA A 76 -10.18 -2.16 -32.97
N LYS A 77 -11.26 -2.15 -33.75
CA LYS A 77 -12.53 -2.80 -33.40
C LYS A 77 -12.40 -4.33 -33.42
N GLU A 78 -11.73 -4.89 -34.41
CA GLU A 78 -11.46 -6.34 -34.50
C GLU A 78 -10.64 -6.81 -33.30
N PHE A 79 -9.57 -6.09 -32.95
CA PHE A 79 -8.76 -6.40 -31.77
C PHE A 79 -9.58 -6.26 -30.48
N ALA A 80 -10.34 -5.17 -30.30
CA ALA A 80 -11.19 -4.97 -29.13
C ALA A 80 -12.23 -6.10 -28.95
N PHE A 81 -12.79 -6.60 -30.05
CA PHE A 81 -13.71 -7.74 -30.02
C PHE A 81 -13.00 -9.02 -29.58
N GLU A 82 -11.85 -9.35 -30.16
CA GLU A 82 -11.14 -10.59 -29.84
C GLU A 82 -10.54 -10.60 -28.42
N ILE A 83 -9.99 -9.48 -27.93
CA ILE A 83 -9.49 -9.40 -26.55
C ILE A 83 -10.64 -9.46 -25.54
N SER A 84 -11.76 -8.74 -25.76
CA SER A 84 -12.90 -8.81 -24.84
C SER A 84 -13.54 -10.20 -24.81
N LYS A 85 -13.67 -10.86 -25.97
CA LYS A 85 -14.16 -12.24 -26.09
C LYS A 85 -13.23 -13.24 -25.39
N THR A 86 -11.92 -13.11 -25.59
CA THR A 86 -10.93 -14.02 -24.98
C THR A 86 -10.90 -13.86 -23.47
N VAL A 87 -10.77 -12.62 -22.97
CA VAL A 87 -10.78 -12.33 -21.53
C VAL A 87 -12.08 -12.80 -20.89
N ARG A 88 -13.22 -12.60 -21.56
CA ARG A 88 -14.51 -13.10 -21.06
C ARG A 88 -14.55 -14.62 -20.91
N ARG A 89 -13.94 -15.35 -21.85
CA ARG A 89 -13.88 -16.82 -21.84
C ARG A 89 -12.91 -17.34 -20.78
N GLU A 90 -11.76 -16.68 -20.62
CA GLU A 90 -10.70 -17.12 -19.73
C GLU A 90 -10.90 -16.66 -18.28
N PHE A 91 -11.43 -15.44 -18.09
CA PHE A 91 -11.65 -14.77 -16.80
C PHE A 91 -13.10 -14.22 -16.70
N PRO A 92 -14.12 -15.09 -16.53
CA PRO A 92 -15.52 -14.69 -16.60
C PRO A 92 -15.92 -13.57 -15.62
N GLU A 93 -15.27 -13.53 -14.46
CA GLU A 93 -15.53 -12.56 -13.39
C GLU A 93 -14.82 -11.21 -13.57
N MET A 94 -13.91 -11.11 -14.55
CA MET A 94 -13.12 -9.89 -14.78
C MET A 94 -13.92 -8.87 -15.61
N GLU A 95 -14.05 -7.66 -15.08
CA GLU A 95 -14.65 -6.53 -15.81
C GLU A 95 -13.58 -5.80 -16.62
N LEU A 96 -13.45 -6.12 -17.91
CA LEU A 96 -12.57 -5.40 -18.83
C LEU A 96 -13.32 -4.32 -19.60
N PHE A 97 -12.93 -3.06 -19.43
CA PHE A 97 -13.43 -1.95 -20.21
C PHE A 97 -12.46 -1.58 -21.34
N ILE A 98 -13.00 -1.45 -22.54
CA ILE A 98 -12.23 -1.07 -23.74
C ILE A 98 -12.88 0.14 -24.38
N LYS A 99 -12.11 1.18 -24.69
CA LYS A 99 -12.58 2.34 -25.44
C LYS A 99 -11.60 2.69 -26.55
N THR A 100 -12.15 3.01 -27.73
CA THR A 100 -11.39 3.48 -28.89
C THR A 100 -11.84 4.88 -29.30
N ILE A 101 -10.90 5.70 -29.75
CA ILE A 101 -11.16 7.01 -30.38
C ILE A 101 -10.21 7.22 -31.55
N GLN A 102 -10.61 8.04 -32.52
CA GLN A 102 -9.71 8.54 -33.57
C GLN A 102 -8.75 9.56 -32.97
N TYR A 103 -7.46 9.48 -33.33
CA TYR A 103 -6.48 10.49 -32.97
C TYR A 103 -6.65 11.74 -33.85
N SER A 104 -6.66 12.90 -33.22
CA SER A 104 -6.68 14.19 -33.90
C SER A 104 -5.26 14.74 -34.01
N GLU A 105 -4.77 14.93 -35.23
CA GLU A 105 -3.46 15.57 -35.47
C GLU A 105 -3.48 17.08 -35.19
N THR A 106 -4.66 17.69 -35.03
CA THR A 106 -4.79 19.11 -34.64
C THR A 106 -4.72 19.33 -33.13
N GLU A 107 -4.91 18.26 -32.35
CA GLU A 107 -4.79 18.26 -30.90
C GLU A 107 -3.39 17.77 -30.50
N ASP A 108 -2.85 18.24 -29.39
CA ASP A 108 -1.61 17.69 -28.86
C ASP A 108 -1.79 16.24 -28.35
N PRO A 109 -0.70 15.45 -28.24
CA PRO A 109 -0.77 14.08 -27.73
C PRO A 109 -1.46 13.93 -26.37
N GLY A 110 -1.24 14.89 -25.46
CA GLY A 110 -1.81 14.88 -24.13
C GLY A 110 -3.33 15.06 -24.12
N GLN A 111 -3.83 15.97 -24.95
CA GLN A 111 -5.28 16.17 -25.15
C GLN A 111 -5.96 14.94 -25.74
N ASN A 112 -5.34 14.28 -26.73
CA ASN A 112 -5.86 13.03 -27.28
C ASN A 112 -6.01 11.94 -26.20
N LEU A 113 -5.00 11.78 -25.33
CA LEU A 113 -5.05 10.81 -24.23
C LEU A 113 -6.06 11.20 -23.13
N LYS A 114 -6.20 12.50 -22.83
CA LYS A 114 -7.20 12.99 -21.90
C LYS A 114 -8.61 12.67 -22.39
N ARG A 115 -8.90 12.95 -23.67
CA ARG A 115 -10.18 12.63 -24.32
C ARG A 115 -10.46 11.12 -24.32
N LEU A 116 -9.43 10.29 -24.51
CA LEU A 116 -9.55 8.83 -24.41
C LEU A 116 -9.95 8.36 -23.01
N SER A 117 -9.29 8.91 -21.98
CA SER A 117 -9.57 8.61 -20.58
C SER A 117 -10.97 9.07 -20.17
N GLU A 118 -11.38 10.29 -20.52
CA GLU A 118 -12.74 10.79 -20.27
C GLU A 118 -13.80 9.93 -20.95
N ALA A 119 -13.54 9.50 -22.19
CA ALA A 119 -14.46 8.63 -22.93
C ALA A 119 -14.55 7.21 -22.34
N LEU A 120 -13.49 6.72 -21.68
CA LEU A 120 -13.51 5.49 -20.90
C LEU A 120 -14.32 5.66 -19.61
N GLU A 121 -14.13 6.74 -18.87
CA GLU A 121 -14.88 7.02 -17.64
C GLU A 121 -16.39 7.15 -17.88
N VAL A 122 -16.79 7.79 -18.98
CA VAL A 122 -18.21 7.82 -19.40
C VAL A 122 -18.73 6.40 -19.68
N LYS A 123 -17.92 5.53 -20.29
CA LYS A 123 -18.31 4.13 -20.52
C LYS A 123 -18.44 3.34 -19.20
N LYS A 124 -17.55 3.60 -18.24
CA LYS A 124 -17.57 3.00 -16.90
C LYS A 124 -18.75 3.46 -16.06
N SER A 125 -19.16 4.73 -16.14
CA SER A 125 -20.29 5.25 -15.37
C SER A 125 -21.63 4.69 -15.84
N VAL A 126 -21.79 4.50 -17.16
CA VAL A 126 -23.03 3.96 -17.74
C VAL A 126 -23.16 2.45 -17.50
N ARG A 127 -22.04 1.72 -17.39
CA ARG A 127 -21.98 0.25 -17.24
C ARG A 127 -22.82 -0.58 -18.22
N ALA A 128 -23.34 0.00 -19.30
CA ALA A 128 -24.20 -0.71 -20.27
C ALA A 128 -23.47 -1.87 -20.98
N ALA A 129 -22.14 -1.86 -21.00
CA ALA A 129 -21.30 -2.93 -21.55
C ALA A 129 -20.71 -3.86 -20.47
N ALA A 130 -21.06 -3.68 -19.20
CA ALA A 130 -20.69 -4.60 -18.14
C ALA A 130 -21.65 -5.79 -18.20
N PHE A 131 -21.13 -6.96 -18.60
CA PHE A 131 -21.91 -8.18 -18.72
C PHE A 131 -21.44 -9.17 -17.65
N HIS A 132 -22.32 -9.56 -16.73
CA HIS A 132 -22.07 -10.65 -15.78
C HIS A 132 -22.85 -11.89 -16.23
N GLN A 133 -22.23 -13.06 -16.20
CA GLN A 133 -22.94 -14.30 -16.53
C GLN A 133 -23.74 -14.66 -15.28
N GLY A 134 -25.06 -14.54 -15.35
CA GLY A 134 -25.93 -15.03 -14.28
C GLY A 134 -25.83 -16.54 -14.12
N THR A 135 -26.40 -17.05 -13.02
CA THR A 135 -26.55 -18.50 -12.82
C THR A 135 -27.74 -19.03 -13.64
N PHE A 136 -27.55 -20.20 -14.24
CA PHE A 136 -28.60 -21.01 -14.86
C PHE A 136 -29.34 -21.89 -13.84
N GLY A 137 -28.97 -21.84 -12.56
CA GLY A 137 -29.59 -22.59 -11.45
C GLY A 137 -29.19 -24.06 -11.38
N VAL A 138 -28.24 -24.50 -12.21
CA VAL A 138 -27.79 -25.89 -12.33
C VAL A 138 -26.29 -26.05 -12.05
N GLU A 139 -25.57 -24.94 -11.87
CA GLU A 139 -24.14 -24.96 -11.62
C GLU A 139 -23.84 -25.43 -10.20
N ARG A 140 -22.70 -26.11 -10.05
CA ARG A 140 -22.14 -26.37 -8.73
C ARG A 140 -21.68 -25.05 -8.14
N MET A 141 -22.14 -24.68 -6.95
CA MET A 141 -21.70 -23.45 -6.29
C MET A 141 -20.42 -23.69 -5.47
N ASP A 142 -19.51 -22.72 -5.50
CA ASP A 142 -18.41 -22.62 -4.55
C ASP A 142 -18.97 -22.26 -3.18
N ALA A 143 -18.62 -23.04 -2.16
CA ALA A 143 -19.15 -22.88 -0.81
C ALA A 143 -18.68 -21.57 -0.14
N THR A 144 -17.56 -21.00 -0.60
CA THR A 144 -16.93 -19.81 -0.02
C THR A 144 -17.38 -18.55 -0.75
N LEU A 145 -17.27 -18.57 -2.08
CA LEU A 145 -17.60 -17.44 -2.95
C LEU A 145 -19.09 -17.35 -3.26
N ARG A 146 -19.85 -18.43 -3.03
CA ARG A 146 -21.27 -18.60 -3.42
C ARG A 146 -21.50 -18.32 -4.90
N LYS A 147 -20.55 -18.76 -5.75
CA LYS A 147 -20.55 -18.55 -7.20
C LYS A 147 -20.50 -19.87 -7.95
N ALA A 148 -21.00 -19.88 -9.18
CA ALA A 148 -20.93 -21.05 -10.05
C ALA A 148 -19.47 -21.46 -10.31
N ILE A 149 -19.15 -22.74 -10.08
CA ILE A 149 -17.88 -23.36 -10.40
C ILE A 149 -17.98 -23.92 -11.83
N PRO A 150 -17.07 -23.54 -12.75
CA PRO A 150 -16.96 -24.20 -14.04
C PRO A 150 -16.60 -25.68 -13.83
N THR A 151 -17.43 -26.61 -14.31
CA THR A 151 -17.19 -28.06 -14.20
C THR A 151 -16.33 -28.64 -15.32
N VAL A 152 -15.99 -27.83 -16.33
CA VAL A 152 -15.14 -28.22 -17.46
C VAL A 152 -13.88 -27.35 -17.43
N GLU A 153 -12.70 -27.95 -17.47
CA GLU A 153 -11.45 -27.20 -17.65
C GLU A 153 -11.48 -26.47 -19.00
N ALA A 154 -11.09 -25.19 -19.00
CA ALA A 154 -10.99 -24.41 -20.22
C ALA A 154 -9.84 -24.95 -21.09
N VAL A 155 -10.20 -25.80 -22.06
CA VAL A 155 -9.26 -26.58 -22.90
C VAL A 155 -8.39 -25.69 -23.82
N ASP A 156 -8.69 -24.39 -23.94
CA ASP A 156 -8.05 -23.48 -24.91
C ASP A 156 -7.62 -22.12 -24.29
N ARG A 157 -7.12 -22.13 -23.04
CA ARG A 157 -6.51 -20.91 -22.46
C ARG A 157 -5.19 -20.58 -23.16
N ILE A 158 -4.91 -19.29 -23.29
CA ILE A 158 -3.55 -18.81 -23.62
C ILE A 158 -2.62 -19.24 -22.48
N LYS A 159 -1.53 -19.91 -22.84
CA LYS A 159 -0.56 -20.40 -21.87
C LYS A 159 0.18 -19.21 -21.27
N TRP A 160 0.01 -19.00 -19.98
CA TRP A 160 0.65 -17.93 -19.24
C TRP A 160 1.74 -18.47 -18.33
N ASN A 161 2.95 -17.96 -18.51
CA ASN A 161 4.06 -18.20 -17.59
C ASN A 161 4.32 -16.90 -16.82
N PRO A 162 3.93 -16.82 -15.54
CA PRO A 162 4.16 -15.63 -14.72
C PRO A 162 5.67 -15.37 -14.61
N GLN A 163 6.03 -14.09 -14.45
CA GLN A 163 7.43 -13.75 -14.17
C GLN A 163 7.87 -14.39 -12.85
N SER A 164 9.11 -14.88 -12.80
CA SER A 164 9.67 -15.43 -11.57
C SER A 164 9.62 -14.40 -10.46
N GLU A 165 9.02 -14.75 -9.34
CA GLU A 165 8.98 -13.86 -8.19
C GLU A 165 10.33 -13.84 -7.46
N ASP A 166 10.78 -12.64 -7.10
CA ASP A 166 11.97 -12.45 -6.27
C ASP A 166 11.70 -12.98 -4.85
N VAL A 167 12.43 -14.02 -4.47
CA VAL A 167 12.41 -14.60 -3.12
C VAL A 167 13.85 -14.77 -2.66
N PRO A 168 14.18 -14.36 -1.42
CA PRO A 168 15.52 -14.55 -0.90
C PRO A 168 15.98 -16.01 -0.93
N GLU A 169 17.26 -16.22 -1.25
CA GLU A 169 17.86 -17.54 -1.40
C GLU A 169 17.65 -18.42 -0.15
N GLY A 170 17.25 -19.67 -0.38
CA GLY A 170 17.00 -20.63 0.68
C GLY A 170 15.61 -20.54 1.31
N TYR A 171 14.73 -19.66 0.81
CA TYR A 171 13.33 -19.57 1.24
C TYR A 171 12.35 -19.96 0.12
N SER A 172 11.12 -20.27 0.52
CA SER A 172 9.99 -20.62 -0.34
C SER A 172 8.86 -19.62 -0.19
N ILE A 173 8.06 -19.48 -1.24
CA ILE A 173 6.95 -18.54 -1.33
C ILE A 173 5.76 -19.04 -0.51
N PRO A 174 5.23 -18.24 0.44
CA PRO A 174 3.97 -18.55 1.11
C PRO A 174 2.78 -18.52 0.14
N THR A 175 1.96 -19.57 0.19
CA THR A 175 0.73 -19.71 -0.60
C THR A 175 -0.53 -19.58 0.25
N GLN A 176 -0.38 -19.75 1.56
CA GLN A 176 -1.43 -19.62 2.57
C GLN A 176 -0.99 -18.63 3.65
N PHE A 177 -1.95 -18.00 4.33
CA PHE A 177 -1.62 -17.11 5.45
C PHE A 177 -0.91 -17.84 6.59
N ASP A 178 -1.15 -19.15 6.74
CA ASP A 178 -0.49 -19.97 7.74
C ASP A 178 1.03 -20.11 7.51
N ASP A 179 1.48 -19.95 6.26
CA ASP A 179 2.88 -20.07 5.86
C ASP A 179 3.73 -18.86 6.28
N LEU A 180 3.12 -17.71 6.61
CA LEU A 180 3.84 -16.47 6.93
C LEU A 180 4.56 -16.50 8.28
N GLY A 181 4.27 -17.49 9.12
CA GLY A 181 4.74 -17.60 10.50
C GLY A 181 3.56 -17.78 11.45
N ASN A 182 3.67 -18.75 12.36
CA ASN A 182 2.69 -19.00 13.41
C ASN A 182 3.36 -19.84 14.51
N SER A 183 3.65 -19.23 15.65
CA SER A 183 3.70 -20.01 16.89
C SER A 183 2.29 -20.56 17.11
N LYS A 184 2.15 -21.88 17.31
CA LYS A 184 0.83 -22.56 17.35
C LYS A 184 -0.13 -21.96 18.39
N ASN A 185 0.35 -21.15 19.33
CA ASN A 185 -0.39 -20.63 20.46
C ASN A 185 -0.30 -19.11 20.73
N GLU A 186 0.51 -18.30 20.01
CA GLU A 186 0.74 -16.90 20.44
C GLU A 186 0.62 -15.79 19.37
N SER A 187 0.80 -16.05 18.06
CA SER A 187 0.66 -14.99 17.05
C SER A 187 0.00 -15.46 15.75
N SER A 188 -1.33 -15.40 15.71
CA SER A 188 -2.13 -15.66 14.50
C SER A 188 -2.43 -14.38 13.69
N PHE A 189 -1.62 -13.34 13.85
CA PHE A 189 -1.82 -12.06 13.17
C PHE A 189 -0.98 -11.96 11.90
N ILE A 190 -1.59 -11.39 10.87
CA ILE A 190 -0.93 -10.96 9.64
C ILE A 190 -0.98 -9.44 9.57
N ALA A 191 -0.04 -8.83 8.86
CA ALA A 191 -0.12 -7.42 8.51
C ALA A 191 -0.34 -7.28 7.02
N VAL A 192 -1.43 -6.62 6.64
CA VAL A 192 -1.72 -6.22 5.26
C VAL A 192 -1.18 -4.81 5.07
N VAL A 193 -0.19 -4.68 4.20
CA VAL A 193 0.51 -3.42 3.93
C VAL A 193 0.11 -2.95 2.54
N HIS A 194 -0.44 -1.74 2.46
CA HIS A 194 -0.65 -1.03 1.20
C HIS A 194 0.21 0.23 1.17
N ILE A 195 0.93 0.43 0.06
CA ILE A 195 1.83 1.57 -0.16
C ILE A 195 1.47 2.18 -1.51
N ASP A 196 1.38 3.51 -1.54
CA ASP A 196 1.04 4.25 -2.74
C ASP A 196 1.94 5.49 -2.89
N GLY A 197 2.41 5.71 -4.13
CA GLY A 197 3.25 6.83 -4.52
C GLY A 197 2.53 8.18 -4.47
N ASN A 198 3.10 9.13 -3.72
CA ASN A 198 2.50 10.45 -3.56
C ASN A 198 2.63 11.30 -4.83
N ALA A 199 1.54 11.97 -5.20
CA ALA A 199 1.47 12.93 -6.32
C ALA A 199 1.85 12.35 -7.70
N MET A 200 1.77 11.03 -7.92
CA MET A 200 2.11 10.42 -9.22
C MET A 200 1.20 10.91 -10.35
N GLY A 201 -0.10 11.10 -10.12
CA GLY A 201 -1.00 11.70 -11.13
C GLY A 201 -0.58 13.10 -11.57
N LYS A 202 -0.26 13.99 -10.63
CA LYS A 202 0.25 15.34 -10.92
C LYS A 202 1.60 15.30 -11.64
N ARG A 203 2.46 14.33 -11.30
CA ARG A 203 3.75 14.10 -11.94
C ARG A 203 3.58 13.68 -13.41
N VAL A 204 2.67 12.75 -13.68
CA VAL A 204 2.29 12.36 -15.04
C VAL A 204 1.74 13.55 -15.81
N GLU A 205 0.83 14.33 -15.24
CA GLU A 205 0.30 15.54 -15.90
C GLU A 205 1.39 16.55 -16.26
N LYS A 206 2.37 16.78 -15.37
CA LYS A 206 3.51 17.66 -15.65
C LYS A 206 4.30 17.16 -16.86
N ILE A 207 4.61 15.86 -16.88
CA ILE A 207 5.33 15.22 -17.98
C ILE A 207 4.54 15.32 -19.30
N ARG A 208 3.20 15.17 -19.26
CA ARG A 208 2.35 15.38 -20.44
C ARG A 208 2.47 16.80 -20.98
N ARG A 209 2.47 17.82 -20.11
CA ARG A 209 2.64 19.23 -20.50
C ARG A 209 4.03 19.52 -21.09
N GLU A 210 5.09 18.98 -20.48
CA GLU A 210 6.47 19.17 -20.98
C GLU A 210 6.69 18.54 -22.35
N ASN A 211 5.95 17.47 -22.67
CA ASN A 211 6.03 16.77 -23.96
C ASN A 211 4.93 17.18 -24.95
N GLN A 212 4.13 18.22 -24.65
CA GLN A 212 2.95 18.58 -25.42
C GLN A 212 3.23 18.88 -26.89
N THR A 213 4.37 19.50 -27.19
CA THR A 213 4.77 19.88 -28.56
C THR A 213 5.59 18.81 -29.28
N LYS A 214 5.86 17.67 -28.62
CA LYS A 214 6.70 16.61 -29.18
C LYS A 214 5.92 15.80 -30.22
N PRO A 215 6.59 15.30 -31.28
CA PRO A 215 5.99 14.35 -32.20
C PRO A 215 5.47 13.11 -31.45
N TRP A 216 4.38 12.52 -31.93
CA TRP A 216 3.71 11.37 -31.29
C TRP A 216 4.66 10.22 -30.92
N ALA A 217 5.60 9.86 -31.81
CA ALA A 217 6.56 8.80 -31.55
C ALA A 217 7.51 9.12 -30.38
N GLU A 218 7.99 10.36 -30.29
CA GLU A 218 8.85 10.82 -29.19
C GLU A 218 8.06 10.92 -27.88
N TYR A 219 6.83 11.46 -27.94
CA TYR A 219 5.92 11.52 -26.80
C TYR A 219 5.69 10.12 -26.21
N LYS A 220 5.37 9.14 -27.07
CA LYS A 220 5.17 7.74 -26.70
C LYS A 220 6.41 7.16 -26.02
N SER A 221 7.59 7.33 -26.62
CA SER A 221 8.86 6.87 -26.03
C SER A 221 9.11 7.48 -24.65
N ASN A 222 8.83 8.77 -24.47
CA ASN A 222 9.04 9.47 -23.22
C ASN A 222 8.08 8.99 -22.11
N MET A 223 6.80 8.75 -22.43
CA MET A 223 5.85 8.20 -21.45
C MET A 223 6.23 6.78 -21.02
N ARG A 224 6.71 5.95 -21.96
CA ARG A 224 7.18 4.59 -21.64
C ARG A 224 8.38 4.62 -20.70
N LYS A 225 9.43 5.38 -21.05
CA LYS A 225 10.64 5.50 -20.21
C LYS A 225 10.31 5.93 -18.78
N PHE A 226 9.41 6.90 -18.63
CA PHE A 226 8.95 7.32 -17.31
C PHE A 226 8.29 6.18 -16.55
N SER A 227 7.29 5.53 -17.15
CA SER A 227 6.48 4.48 -16.51
C SER A 227 7.32 3.23 -16.17
N GLU A 228 8.18 2.80 -17.09
CA GLU A 228 9.12 1.69 -16.90
C GLU A 228 10.09 1.97 -15.75
N SER A 229 10.60 3.21 -15.65
CA SER A 229 11.49 3.60 -14.55
C SER A 229 10.75 3.67 -13.20
N VAL A 230 9.46 4.04 -13.17
CA VAL A 230 8.64 3.94 -11.94
C VAL A 230 8.54 2.48 -11.51
N ASP A 231 8.04 1.61 -12.37
CA ASP A 231 7.81 0.19 -12.07
C ASP A 231 9.11 -0.51 -11.62
N LYS A 232 10.21 -0.26 -12.33
CA LYS A 232 11.55 -0.75 -11.97
C LYS A 232 11.96 -0.31 -10.55
N ASN A 233 11.85 0.98 -10.25
CA ASN A 233 12.29 1.52 -8.96
C ASN A 233 11.46 0.97 -7.78
N PHE A 234 10.15 0.80 -7.96
CA PHE A 234 9.28 0.19 -6.96
C PHE A 234 9.59 -1.30 -6.74
N LYS A 235 9.82 -2.06 -7.83
CA LYS A 235 10.25 -3.47 -7.75
C LYS A 235 11.61 -3.62 -7.06
N GLU A 236 12.57 -2.76 -7.37
CA GLU A 236 13.86 -2.76 -6.68
C GLU A 236 13.73 -2.42 -5.19
N ALA A 237 12.91 -1.42 -4.82
CA ALA A 237 12.67 -1.08 -3.42
C ALA A 237 12.03 -2.25 -2.65
N TYR A 238 11.10 -2.97 -3.28
CA TYR A 238 10.52 -4.20 -2.73
C TYR A 238 11.59 -5.26 -2.50
N LYS A 239 12.45 -5.51 -3.50
CA LYS A 239 13.53 -6.49 -3.41
C LYS A 239 14.52 -6.18 -2.28
N GLU A 240 14.94 -4.93 -2.12
CA GLU A 240 15.83 -4.51 -1.03
C GLU A 240 15.18 -4.68 0.36
N MET A 241 13.86 -4.44 0.46
CA MET A 241 13.11 -4.74 1.69
C MET A 241 13.14 -6.25 2.00
N LEU A 242 12.91 -7.12 1.01
CA LEU A 242 13.02 -8.57 1.21
C LEU A 242 14.43 -8.98 1.64
N HIS A 243 15.47 -8.38 1.07
CA HIS A 243 16.85 -8.63 1.49
C HIS A 243 17.10 -8.24 2.94
N ARG A 244 16.58 -7.10 3.41
CA ARG A 244 16.71 -6.69 4.83
C ARG A 244 16.00 -7.66 5.78
N VAL A 245 14.81 -8.11 5.41
CA VAL A 245 14.07 -9.15 6.18
C VAL A 245 14.88 -10.45 6.21
N ALA A 246 15.43 -10.88 5.07
CA ALA A 246 16.24 -12.09 4.98
C ALA A 246 17.54 -12.01 5.81
N GLN A 247 18.19 -10.84 5.85
CA GLN A 247 19.36 -10.60 6.71
C GLN A 247 18.98 -10.73 8.18
N ASN A 248 17.87 -10.15 8.61
CA ASN A 248 17.37 -10.26 9.98
C ASN A 248 16.99 -11.70 10.37
N LEU A 249 16.46 -12.49 9.43
CA LEU A 249 16.26 -13.93 9.63
C LEU A 249 17.59 -14.67 9.82
N LYS A 250 18.58 -14.41 8.97
CA LYS A 250 19.92 -15.05 9.06
C LYS A 250 20.65 -14.70 10.35
N ASN A 251 20.47 -13.48 10.85
CA ASN A 251 21.09 -12.99 12.08
C ASN A 251 20.38 -13.49 13.35
N GLY A 252 19.24 -14.17 13.23
CA GLY A 252 18.47 -14.66 14.38
C GLY A 252 17.56 -13.63 15.06
N ASN A 253 17.52 -12.39 14.56
CA ASN A 253 16.68 -11.29 15.07
C ASN A 253 15.18 -11.59 14.97
N LEU A 254 14.82 -12.51 14.08
CA LEU A 254 13.44 -12.94 13.82
C LEU A 254 13.15 -14.37 14.29
N SER A 255 13.95 -14.90 15.22
CA SER A 255 13.74 -16.22 15.82
C SER A 255 12.35 -16.37 16.46
N ALA A 256 11.81 -15.29 17.02
CA ALA A 256 10.46 -15.24 17.59
C ALA A 256 9.33 -15.47 16.58
N LEU A 257 9.60 -15.41 15.27
CA LEU A 257 8.60 -15.70 14.23
C LEU A 257 8.23 -17.18 14.16
N GLU A 258 9.10 -18.07 14.64
CA GLU A 258 8.91 -19.53 14.61
C GLU A 258 8.45 -20.03 13.23
N LEU A 259 9.19 -19.64 12.18
CA LEU A 259 8.82 -19.98 10.81
C LEU A 259 8.70 -21.49 10.63
N GLN A 260 7.59 -21.92 10.02
CA GLN A 260 7.40 -23.32 9.66
C GLN A 260 8.24 -23.63 8.41
N GLY A 261 9.33 -24.38 8.61
CA GLY A 261 10.25 -24.72 7.52
C GLY A 261 11.00 -23.50 6.98
N LYS A 262 11.07 -23.38 5.66
CA LYS A 262 11.80 -22.31 4.94
C LYS A 262 10.84 -21.30 4.29
N MET A 263 9.63 -21.13 4.82
CA MET A 263 8.66 -20.18 4.26
C MET A 263 9.04 -18.75 4.60
N PHE A 264 9.04 -17.87 3.59
CA PHE A 264 9.39 -16.47 3.80
C PHE A 264 8.23 -15.70 4.46
N PRO A 265 8.46 -14.83 5.47
CA PRO A 265 7.39 -14.18 6.22
C PRO A 265 6.78 -12.96 5.50
N VAL A 266 6.97 -12.84 4.18
CA VAL A 266 6.46 -11.76 3.35
C VAL A 266 5.91 -12.34 2.05
N ARG A 267 4.72 -11.91 1.66
CA ARG A 267 4.05 -12.28 0.41
C ARG A 267 3.56 -11.06 -0.35
N LYS A 268 4.11 -10.85 -1.55
CA LYS A 268 3.59 -9.89 -2.52
C LYS A 268 2.18 -10.28 -2.95
N ILE A 269 1.29 -9.30 -3.09
CA ILE A 269 0.02 -9.46 -3.81
C ILE A 269 -0.03 -8.53 -5.03
N ILE A 270 0.20 -7.23 -4.83
CA ILE A 270 0.21 -6.22 -5.90
C ILE A 270 1.58 -5.53 -5.90
N LEU A 271 2.18 -5.39 -7.08
CA LEU A 271 3.43 -4.65 -7.29
C LEU A 271 3.44 -4.20 -8.75
N ALA A 272 2.69 -3.14 -9.05
CA ALA A 272 2.50 -2.67 -10.43
C ALA A 272 2.52 -1.14 -10.46
N GLY A 273 3.54 -0.57 -11.11
CA GLY A 273 3.72 0.89 -11.10
C GLY A 273 3.99 1.40 -9.68
N ASP A 274 3.13 2.30 -9.19
CA ASP A 274 3.22 2.93 -7.88
C ASP A 274 2.28 2.35 -6.82
N ASP A 275 1.43 1.38 -7.18
CA ASP A 275 0.53 0.66 -6.26
C ASP A 275 1.20 -0.64 -5.79
N VAL A 276 1.35 -0.76 -4.47
CA VAL A 276 1.97 -1.90 -3.81
C VAL A 276 1.06 -2.42 -2.71
N CYS A 277 0.86 -3.74 -2.71
CA CYS A 277 0.20 -4.46 -1.64
C CYS A 277 0.97 -5.75 -1.35
N PHE A 278 1.35 -5.95 -0.09
CA PHE A 278 1.94 -7.21 0.37
C PHE A 278 1.44 -7.54 1.77
N VAL A 279 1.60 -8.80 2.15
CA VAL A 279 1.21 -9.32 3.45
C VAL A 279 2.45 -9.84 4.15
N THR A 280 2.55 -9.64 5.45
CA THR A 280 3.64 -10.18 6.27
C THR A 280 3.10 -10.93 7.47
N GLU A 281 4.00 -11.61 8.19
CA GLU A 281 3.76 -11.91 9.60
C GLU A 281 3.47 -10.60 10.36
N GLY A 282 2.48 -10.61 11.25
CA GLY A 282 1.93 -9.41 11.88
C GLY A 282 2.97 -8.50 12.54
N ARG A 283 3.99 -9.07 13.19
CA ARG A 283 4.99 -8.33 13.97
C ARG A 283 5.98 -7.55 13.12
N ILE A 284 6.21 -7.94 11.88
CA ILE A 284 7.21 -7.29 11.02
C ILE A 284 6.59 -6.30 10.03
N GLY A 285 5.26 -6.25 9.91
CA GLY A 285 4.59 -5.49 8.85
C GLY A 285 4.89 -4.00 8.85
N LEU A 286 4.91 -3.38 10.04
CA LEU A 286 5.19 -1.94 10.17
C LEU A 286 6.63 -1.61 9.76
N GLU A 287 7.62 -2.40 10.18
CA GLU A 287 9.01 -2.20 9.79
C GLU A 287 9.26 -2.54 8.31
N ALA A 288 8.59 -3.55 7.76
CA ALA A 288 8.68 -3.86 6.34
C ALA A 288 8.17 -2.68 5.47
N ALA A 289 7.06 -2.05 5.87
CA ALA A 289 6.53 -0.86 5.22
C ALA A 289 7.51 0.33 5.30
N ARG A 290 8.08 0.59 6.50
CA ARG A 290 9.13 1.60 6.70
C ARG A 290 10.31 1.38 5.76
N ILE A 291 10.88 0.17 5.76
CA ILE A 291 12.08 -0.16 4.96
C ILE A 291 11.78 0.06 3.49
N PHE A 292 10.63 -0.42 3.00
CA PHE A 292 10.24 -0.19 1.60
C PHE A 292 10.26 1.30 1.23
N ILE A 293 9.60 2.14 2.04
CA ILE A 293 9.52 3.59 1.77
C ILE A 293 10.91 4.24 1.82
N GLU A 294 11.76 3.87 2.77
CA GLU A 294 13.14 4.37 2.86
C GLU A 294 13.97 3.99 1.63
N GLN A 295 13.88 2.73 1.18
CA GLN A 295 14.58 2.28 -0.02
C GLN A 295 14.07 2.99 -1.29
N LEU A 296 12.75 3.16 -1.40
CA LEU A 296 12.13 3.88 -2.51
C LEU A 296 12.57 5.36 -2.53
N LYS A 297 12.70 6.00 -1.36
CA LYS A 297 13.11 7.40 -1.24
C LYS A 297 14.53 7.66 -1.75
N CYS A 298 15.41 6.66 -1.64
CA CYS A 298 16.78 6.71 -2.16
C CYS A 298 16.84 6.57 -3.69
N LYS A 299 15.74 6.19 -4.34
CA LYS A 299 15.67 6.03 -5.79
C LYS A 299 15.23 7.31 -6.49
N LYS A 300 15.63 7.45 -7.74
CA LYS A 300 15.22 8.54 -8.64
C LYS A 300 14.73 7.94 -9.94
N ASN A 301 13.74 8.58 -10.54
CA ASN A 301 13.27 8.19 -11.86
C ASN A 301 14.31 8.61 -12.91
N ASP A 302 14.62 7.70 -13.83
CA ASP A 302 15.64 7.90 -14.86
C ASP A 302 15.23 8.97 -15.89
N TYR A 303 13.92 9.23 -16.03
CA TYR A 303 13.39 10.21 -16.97
C TYR A 303 13.39 11.63 -16.39
N ASP A 304 12.70 11.87 -15.27
CA ASP A 304 12.55 13.23 -14.72
C ASP A 304 13.56 13.58 -13.61
N GLN A 305 14.42 12.63 -13.23
CA GLN A 305 15.48 12.76 -12.22
C GLN A 305 14.97 13.12 -10.81
N LYS A 306 13.67 12.94 -10.54
CA LYS A 306 13.07 13.20 -9.23
C LYS A 306 12.97 11.94 -8.39
N GLY A 307 13.14 12.12 -7.08
CA GLY A 307 12.90 11.08 -6.10
C GLY A 307 11.42 10.78 -5.91
N TYR A 308 11.14 9.71 -5.18
CA TYR A 308 9.78 9.28 -4.84
C TYR A 308 9.44 9.61 -3.40
N THR A 309 8.18 9.92 -3.15
CA THR A 309 7.58 9.92 -1.82
C THR A 309 6.37 9.01 -1.84
N ALA A 310 6.02 8.42 -0.70
CA ALA A 310 4.94 7.45 -0.61
C ALA A 310 4.33 7.46 0.78
N CYS A 311 3.07 7.05 0.87
CA CYS A 311 2.42 6.75 2.14
C CYS A 311 2.17 5.25 2.27
N ALA A 312 2.16 4.77 3.51
CA ALA A 312 1.80 3.40 3.84
C ALA A 312 0.62 3.36 4.81
N GLY A 313 -0.25 2.37 4.60
CA GLY A 313 -1.26 1.95 5.56
C GLY A 313 -1.03 0.49 5.94
N VAL A 314 -1.04 0.19 7.23
CA VAL A 314 -0.77 -1.16 7.76
C VAL A 314 -1.95 -1.64 8.61
N ALA A 315 -2.69 -2.63 8.12
CA ALA A 315 -3.76 -3.28 8.86
C ALA A 315 -3.24 -4.57 9.49
N ILE A 316 -3.15 -4.63 10.83
CA ILE A 316 -2.74 -5.81 11.58
C ILE A 316 -4.00 -6.53 12.02
N VAL A 317 -4.23 -7.73 11.50
CA VAL A 317 -5.49 -8.46 11.68
C VAL A 317 -5.23 -9.93 11.99
N HIS A 318 -6.15 -10.59 12.66
CA HIS A 318 -6.09 -12.04 12.80
C HIS A 318 -6.17 -12.70 11.40
N LYS A 319 -5.42 -13.77 11.14
CA LYS A 319 -5.35 -14.46 9.83
C LYS A 319 -6.68 -14.98 9.27
N LYS A 320 -7.68 -15.17 10.14
CA LYS A 320 -9.05 -15.56 9.77
C LYS A 320 -9.96 -14.37 9.46
N TYR A 321 -9.50 -13.14 9.69
CA TYR A 321 -10.23 -11.93 9.37
C TYR A 321 -10.42 -11.84 7.85
N PRO A 322 -11.60 -11.41 7.36
CA PRO A 322 -11.84 -11.33 5.92
C PRO A 322 -10.79 -10.46 5.23
N PHE A 323 -10.03 -11.05 4.30
CA PHE A 323 -8.88 -10.38 3.71
C PHE A 323 -9.25 -9.08 3.00
N TYR A 324 -10.36 -9.06 2.25
CA TYR A 324 -10.83 -7.87 1.56
C TYR A 324 -11.06 -6.68 2.52
N LYS A 325 -11.54 -6.94 3.74
CA LYS A 325 -11.68 -5.91 4.78
C LYS A 325 -10.34 -5.44 5.33
N ALA A 326 -9.37 -6.34 5.48
CA ALA A 326 -8.03 -5.96 5.91
C ALA A 326 -7.35 -5.06 4.87
N TYR A 327 -7.56 -5.36 3.58
CA TYR A 327 -7.09 -4.53 2.49
C TYR A 327 -7.82 -3.17 2.43
N GLU A 328 -9.15 -3.14 2.51
CA GLU A 328 -9.91 -1.87 2.59
C GLU A 328 -9.40 -0.99 3.75
N LEU A 329 -9.13 -1.59 4.90
CA LEU A 329 -8.56 -0.90 6.05
C LEU A 329 -7.15 -0.36 5.76
N SER A 330 -6.27 -1.14 5.15
CA SER A 330 -4.92 -0.66 4.81
C SER A 330 -4.94 0.47 3.78
N GLU A 331 -5.88 0.46 2.83
CA GLU A 331 -6.10 1.56 1.89
C GLU A 331 -6.61 2.82 2.60
N ILE A 332 -7.60 2.69 3.48
CA ILE A 332 -8.14 3.81 4.26
C ILE A 332 -7.05 4.45 5.13
N LEU A 333 -6.17 3.63 5.75
CA LEU A 333 -5.02 4.10 6.53
C LEU A 333 -4.00 4.83 5.67
N CYS A 334 -3.66 4.30 4.48
CA CYS A 334 -2.77 4.97 3.53
C CYS A 334 -3.35 6.32 3.08
N SER A 335 -4.64 6.36 2.77
CA SER A 335 -5.37 7.59 2.44
C SER A 335 -5.35 8.59 3.60
N ASN A 336 -5.48 8.11 4.85
CA ASN A 336 -5.36 8.96 6.03
C ASN A 336 -3.94 9.54 6.19
N ALA A 337 -2.89 8.76 5.95
CA ALA A 337 -1.51 9.24 5.92
C ALA A 337 -1.29 10.30 4.83
N LYS A 338 -1.87 10.14 3.64
CA LYS A 338 -1.85 11.16 2.58
C LYS A 338 -2.55 12.45 2.98
N LYS A 339 -3.75 12.35 3.57
CA LYS A 339 -4.52 13.51 4.08
C LYS A 339 -3.74 14.24 5.16
N TYR A 340 -3.06 13.50 6.02
CA TYR A 340 -2.20 14.06 7.04
C TYR A 340 -1.05 14.89 6.44
N ILE A 341 -0.34 14.37 5.43
CA ILE A 341 0.67 15.17 4.71
C ILE A 341 0.04 16.39 4.05
N ALA A 342 -1.10 16.22 3.39
CA ALA A 342 -1.79 17.31 2.71
C ALA A 342 -2.21 18.44 3.67
N SER A 343 -2.43 18.15 4.95
CA SER A 343 -2.75 19.17 5.98
C SER A 343 -1.63 20.19 6.22
N PHE A 344 -0.39 19.90 5.79
CA PHE A 344 0.72 20.86 5.84
C PHE A 344 0.83 21.72 4.58
N SER A 345 -0.07 21.55 3.61
CA SER A 345 -0.07 22.35 2.39
C SER A 345 -0.58 23.76 2.69
N ASP A 346 0.12 24.75 2.15
CA ASP A 346 -0.26 26.16 2.24
C ASP A 346 -0.56 26.68 0.82
N GLU A 347 -1.08 27.91 0.69
CA GLU A 347 -1.47 28.50 -0.61
C GLU A 347 -0.38 28.46 -1.70
N GLN A 348 0.89 28.41 -1.28
CA GLN A 348 2.06 28.46 -2.15
C GLN A 348 2.67 27.09 -2.47
N LYS A 349 2.38 26.05 -1.67
CA LYS A 349 3.08 24.76 -1.77
C LYS A 349 2.18 23.60 -1.39
N ASP A 350 1.99 22.69 -2.34
CA ASP A 350 1.37 21.39 -2.11
C ASP A 350 2.36 20.46 -1.41
N ALA A 351 2.06 20.10 -0.16
CA ALA A 351 2.91 19.26 0.66
C ALA A 351 2.89 17.78 0.26
N SER A 352 1.95 17.37 -0.62
CA SER A 352 1.72 15.96 -0.98
C SER A 352 3.01 15.24 -1.43
N ALA A 353 3.91 15.94 -2.14
CA ALA A 353 5.17 15.36 -2.62
C ALA A 353 6.37 15.56 -1.66
N SER A 354 6.18 16.28 -0.55
CA SER A 354 7.25 16.75 0.33
C SER A 354 7.41 15.93 1.62
N ALA A 355 6.67 14.82 1.77
CA ALA A 355 6.83 13.92 2.90
C ALA A 355 6.43 12.47 2.55
N CYS A 356 6.87 11.55 3.42
CA CYS A 356 6.41 10.17 3.49
C CYS A 356 5.81 9.93 4.88
N ALA A 357 4.67 9.24 4.94
CA ALA A 357 3.98 8.97 6.19
C ALA A 357 3.48 7.52 6.26
N ILE A 358 3.26 7.05 7.47
CA ILE A 358 2.73 5.72 7.74
C ILE A 358 1.64 5.79 8.80
N ASP A 359 0.58 5.03 8.58
CA ASP A 359 -0.51 4.86 9.52
C ASP A 359 -0.80 3.37 9.71
N TRP A 360 -1.33 2.99 10.87
CA TRP A 360 -1.69 1.61 11.13
C TRP A 360 -2.93 1.48 12.01
N HIS A 361 -3.50 0.28 12.01
CA HIS A 361 -4.54 -0.11 12.95
C HIS A 361 -4.45 -1.60 13.25
N ILE A 362 -4.74 -1.97 14.50
CA ILE A 362 -4.81 -3.37 14.94
C ILE A 362 -6.29 -3.72 15.12
N GLU A 363 -6.80 -4.60 14.28
CA GLU A 363 -8.19 -5.04 14.32
C GLU A 363 -8.33 -6.33 15.15
N PHE A 364 -9.10 -6.23 16.25
CA PHE A 364 -9.36 -7.33 17.17
C PHE A 364 -10.70 -8.06 16.90
N GLY A 365 -11.41 -7.71 15.82
CA GLY A 365 -12.63 -8.37 15.36
C GLY A 365 -13.90 -7.50 15.43
N VAL A 366 -13.77 -6.21 15.73
CA VAL A 366 -14.89 -5.25 15.73
C VAL A 366 -15.02 -4.66 14.32
N MET A 367 -16.00 -5.15 13.56
CA MET A 367 -16.26 -4.62 12.22
C MET A 367 -16.95 -3.25 12.32
N LEU A 368 -16.18 -2.17 12.20
CA LEU A 368 -16.67 -0.81 12.03
C LEU A 368 -16.47 -0.35 10.58
N ASP A 369 -17.43 0.40 10.05
CA ASP A 369 -17.48 0.75 8.63
C ASP A 369 -16.58 1.95 8.26
N SER A 370 -16.10 2.73 9.23
CA SER A 370 -15.22 3.88 8.99
C SER A 370 -14.07 4.03 9.99
N LEU A 371 -12.92 4.55 9.52
CA LEU A 371 -11.77 4.85 10.38
C LEU A 371 -12.11 5.89 11.46
N ALA A 372 -12.99 6.85 11.14
CA ALA A 372 -13.44 7.83 12.13
C ALA A 372 -14.19 7.17 13.29
N GLU A 373 -15.03 6.16 13.01
CA GLU A 373 -15.73 5.41 14.05
C GLU A 373 -14.79 4.51 14.84
N MET A 374 -13.82 3.85 14.19
CA MET A 374 -12.77 3.10 14.88
C MET A 374 -12.01 4.00 15.86
N ARG A 375 -11.61 5.21 15.41
CA ARG A 375 -10.86 6.16 16.24
C ARG A 375 -11.69 6.89 17.29
N LYS A 376 -13.03 6.87 17.24
CA LYS A 376 -13.83 7.34 18.39
C LYS A 376 -13.51 6.57 19.66
N GLN A 377 -13.11 5.30 19.55
CA GLN A 377 -12.69 4.48 20.69
C GLN A 377 -11.37 4.93 21.32
N TYR A 378 -10.63 5.80 20.63
CA TYR A 378 -9.39 6.40 21.10
C TYR A 378 -9.57 7.79 21.72
N GLN A 379 -10.82 8.25 21.87
CA GLN A 379 -11.11 9.43 22.67
C GLN A 379 -11.08 9.09 24.15
N THR A 380 -10.31 9.89 24.89
CA THR A 380 -10.22 9.83 26.35
C THR A 380 -11.44 10.48 27.00
N ALA A 381 -11.70 10.17 28.27
CA ALA A 381 -12.82 10.75 29.01
C ALA A 381 -12.72 12.29 29.17
N ASP A 382 -11.51 12.85 29.14
CA ASP A 382 -11.25 14.30 29.18
C ASP A 382 -11.20 14.96 27.79
N GLY A 383 -11.55 14.24 26.72
CA GLY A 383 -11.71 14.78 25.37
C GLY A 383 -10.42 14.87 24.54
N LYS A 384 -9.30 14.34 25.05
CA LYS A 384 -8.03 14.18 24.32
C LYS A 384 -8.02 12.92 23.46
N GLN A 385 -7.03 12.81 22.58
CA GLN A 385 -6.86 11.63 21.72
C GLN A 385 -5.73 10.73 22.19
N LEU A 386 -5.88 9.43 22.01
CA LEU A 386 -4.85 8.46 22.39
C LEU A 386 -3.82 8.26 21.28
N GLU A 387 -4.26 8.07 20.04
CA GLU A 387 -3.37 7.74 18.94
C GLU A 387 -2.53 8.96 18.53
N LEU A 388 -1.25 8.76 18.25
CA LEU A 388 -0.38 9.76 17.64
C LEU A 388 -0.38 9.64 16.12
N ARG A 389 -0.42 8.41 15.60
CA ARG A 389 -0.43 8.09 14.17
C ARG A 389 -1.48 8.89 13.38
N PRO A 390 -1.19 9.27 12.12
CA PRO A 390 -0.04 8.86 11.30
C PRO A 390 1.30 9.47 11.72
N TYR A 391 2.39 8.75 11.43
CA TYR A 391 3.76 9.20 11.67
C TYR A 391 4.49 9.55 10.38
N LEU A 392 5.31 10.59 10.42
CA LEU A 392 6.20 10.95 9.32
C LEU A 392 7.47 10.07 9.33
N LEU A 393 7.76 9.43 8.20
CA LEU A 393 8.99 8.67 7.96
C LEU A 393 10.11 9.58 7.44
N TRP A 394 9.74 10.54 6.60
CA TRP A 394 10.64 11.53 6.03
C TRP A 394 9.81 12.77 5.66
N ALA A 395 10.39 13.96 5.77
CA ALA A 395 9.77 15.17 5.27
C ALA A 395 10.82 16.22 4.89
N GLU A 396 10.43 17.18 4.04
CA GLU A 396 11.18 18.41 3.84
C GLU A 396 11.22 19.25 5.13
N LYS A 397 12.21 20.14 5.21
CA LYS A 397 12.55 20.89 6.43
C LYS A 397 11.37 21.68 6.99
N ASP A 398 10.57 22.29 6.13
CA ASP A 398 9.39 23.08 6.50
C ASP A 398 8.34 22.24 7.26
N ILE A 399 8.06 21.02 6.79
CA ILE A 399 7.15 20.11 7.47
C ILE A 399 7.80 19.57 8.75
N TRP A 400 9.10 19.26 8.71
CA TRP A 400 9.83 18.80 9.89
C TRP A 400 9.84 19.83 11.01
N ASP A 401 10.01 21.11 10.70
CA ASP A 401 10.02 22.18 11.68
C ASP A 401 8.62 22.40 12.30
N LYS A 402 7.54 22.17 11.53
CA LYS A 402 6.14 22.22 11.99
C LYS A 402 5.78 21.02 12.88
N GLU A 403 6.18 19.80 12.52
CA GLU A 403 5.85 18.57 13.25
C GLU A 403 7.07 17.90 13.88
N LYS A 404 7.16 18.03 15.20
CA LYS A 404 8.28 17.50 16.01
C LYS A 404 7.94 16.21 16.74
N ILE A 405 6.65 15.91 16.92
CA ILE A 405 6.19 14.81 17.76
C ILE A 405 5.96 13.57 16.91
N ARG A 406 5.10 13.66 15.89
CA ARG A 406 4.68 12.53 15.05
C ARG A 406 5.71 12.14 14.00
N ARG A 407 6.91 11.78 14.47
CA ARG A 407 8.04 11.28 13.67
C ARG A 407 8.25 9.81 13.97
N TYR A 408 8.32 8.98 12.94
CA TYR A 408 8.44 7.53 13.13
C TYR A 408 9.73 7.15 13.89
N GLY A 409 10.82 7.91 13.70
CA GLY A 409 12.05 7.75 14.48
C GLY A 409 11.82 7.87 15.99
N ASN A 410 10.95 8.80 16.42
CA ASN A 410 10.63 8.98 17.84
C ASN A 410 9.87 7.77 18.39
N PHE A 411 8.82 7.33 17.67
CA PHE A 411 8.08 6.12 18.00
C PHE A 411 9.00 4.90 18.10
N ARG A 412 9.95 4.78 17.16
CA ARG A 412 10.88 3.66 17.09
C ARG A 412 11.88 3.64 18.25
N THR A 413 12.37 4.80 18.67
CA THR A 413 13.21 4.92 19.87
C THR A 413 12.41 4.51 21.11
N LEU A 414 11.16 4.98 21.23
CA LEU A 414 10.30 4.68 22.36
C LEU A 414 9.97 3.17 22.46
N ILE A 415 9.52 2.54 21.38
CA ILE A 415 9.16 1.12 21.41
C ILE A 415 10.38 0.22 21.67
N LYS A 416 11.56 0.58 21.17
CA LYS A 416 12.81 -0.13 21.50
C LYS A 416 13.15 -0.04 22.97
N SER A 417 12.98 1.14 23.56
CA SER A 417 13.18 1.37 25.00
C SER A 417 12.18 0.56 25.84
N LEU A 418 10.92 0.44 25.41
CA LEU A 418 9.92 -0.42 26.05
C LEU A 418 10.21 -1.94 25.89
N GLN A 419 10.90 -2.33 24.82
CA GLN A 419 11.28 -3.72 24.56
C GLN A 419 12.65 -4.09 25.17
N SER A 420 13.52 -3.12 25.45
CA SER A 420 14.82 -3.35 26.06
C SER A 420 14.67 -3.68 27.55
N HIS A 421 15.65 -4.40 28.08
CA HIS A 421 15.68 -4.74 29.52
C HIS A 421 16.13 -3.56 30.39
N ASP A 422 16.45 -2.40 29.79
CA ASP A 422 16.95 -1.21 30.48
C ASP A 422 15.84 -0.47 31.23
N ILE A 423 14.59 -0.56 30.77
CA ILE A 423 13.39 -0.06 31.46
C ILE A 423 12.44 -1.24 31.75
N ALA A 424 12.84 -2.10 32.68
CA ALA A 424 12.09 -3.32 32.99
C ALA A 424 10.81 -3.05 33.82
N TYR A 425 9.79 -2.43 33.23
CA TYR A 425 8.44 -2.47 33.80
C TYR A 425 7.78 -3.80 33.45
N ALA A 426 7.13 -4.41 34.45
CA ALA A 426 6.35 -5.62 34.22
C ALA A 426 5.29 -5.36 33.13
N ARG A 427 5.16 -6.26 32.14
CA ARG A 427 4.19 -6.11 31.03
C ARG A 427 2.76 -5.81 31.51
N GLY A 428 2.36 -6.39 32.64
CA GLY A 428 1.05 -6.09 33.26
C GLY A 428 0.86 -4.61 33.58
N LYS A 429 1.88 -3.95 34.13
CA LYS A 429 1.84 -2.51 34.44
C LYS A 429 1.72 -1.64 33.19
N ILE A 430 2.42 -2.00 32.13
CA ILE A 430 2.33 -1.29 30.85
C ILE A 430 0.92 -1.41 30.26
N LYS A 431 0.31 -2.60 30.34
CA LYS A 431 -1.07 -2.81 29.88
C LYS A 431 -2.10 -2.06 30.72
N GLU A 432 -1.96 -2.06 32.03
CA GLU A 432 -2.79 -1.25 32.93
C GLU A 432 -2.63 0.25 32.68
N PHE A 433 -1.42 0.71 32.34
CA PHE A 433 -1.19 2.11 31.97
C PHE A 433 -1.98 2.52 30.73
N CYS A 434 -2.16 1.63 29.75
CA CYS A 434 -3.04 1.87 28.60
C CYS A 434 -4.51 2.14 29.02
N ALA A 435 -5.00 1.45 30.05
CA ALA A 435 -6.32 1.73 30.61
C ALA A 435 -6.37 3.10 31.29
N ALA A 436 -5.34 3.46 32.06
CA ALA A 436 -5.25 4.77 32.69
C ALA A 436 -5.17 5.92 31.67
N LEU A 437 -4.52 5.72 30.51
CA LEU A 437 -4.51 6.69 29.42
C LEU A 437 -5.92 6.97 28.89
N LYS A 438 -6.78 5.95 28.78
CA LYS A 438 -8.18 6.10 28.32
C LYS A 438 -9.02 6.94 29.27
N GLU A 439 -8.73 6.90 30.57
CA GLU A 439 -9.43 7.71 31.58
C GLU A 439 -9.03 9.19 31.55
N GLY A 440 -7.92 9.54 30.89
CA GLY A 440 -7.47 10.91 30.68
C GLY A 440 -6.12 11.23 31.34
N GLU A 441 -5.62 12.45 31.11
CA GLU A 441 -4.24 12.82 31.46
C GLU A 441 -3.96 12.74 32.96
N GLN A 442 -4.91 13.16 33.80
CA GLN A 442 -4.71 13.16 35.25
C GLN A 442 -4.66 11.74 35.83
N ALA A 443 -5.51 10.83 35.34
CA ALA A 443 -5.51 9.42 35.74
C ALA A 443 -4.20 8.73 35.33
N ALA A 444 -3.75 8.95 34.09
CA ALA A 444 -2.48 8.47 33.59
C ALA A 444 -1.29 8.97 34.43
N TRP A 445 -1.30 10.25 34.82
CA TRP A 445 -0.25 10.84 35.67
C TRP A 445 -0.18 10.20 37.05
N TYR A 446 -1.34 10.03 37.72
CA TYR A 446 -1.39 9.34 39.00
C TYR A 446 -0.93 7.89 38.90
N TYR A 447 -1.32 7.17 37.83
CA TYR A 447 -0.88 5.80 37.59
C TYR A 447 0.63 5.71 37.47
N MET A 448 1.26 6.57 36.66
CA MET A 448 2.72 6.57 36.51
C MET A 448 3.44 6.85 37.82
N LYS A 449 2.99 7.86 38.58
CA LYS A 449 3.60 8.24 39.86
C LYS A 449 3.48 7.10 40.90
N ASN A 450 2.32 6.48 41.01
CA ASN A 450 2.08 5.40 41.97
C ASN A 450 2.87 4.13 41.62
N ASN A 451 3.10 3.88 40.33
CA ASN A 451 3.84 2.71 39.87
C ASN A 451 5.34 2.95 39.69
N LEU A 452 5.84 4.13 40.06
CA LEU A 452 7.23 4.57 39.88
C LEU A 452 7.69 4.48 38.41
N MET A 453 6.79 4.83 37.50
CA MET A 453 7.02 4.86 36.06
C MET A 453 7.54 6.21 35.55
N ASP A 454 8.00 7.07 36.46
CA ASP A 454 8.45 8.44 36.14
C ASP A 454 9.64 8.49 35.17
N GLU A 455 10.50 7.47 35.17
CA GLU A 455 11.61 7.34 34.21
C GLU A 455 11.10 7.14 32.79
N LEU A 456 9.97 6.46 32.59
CA LEU A 456 9.35 6.32 31.26
C LEU A 456 8.89 7.68 30.71
N ALA A 457 8.36 8.57 31.56
CA ALA A 457 8.01 9.92 31.13
C ALA A 457 9.26 10.77 30.84
N LEU A 458 10.35 10.53 31.56
CA LEU A 458 11.60 11.28 31.42
C LEU A 458 12.34 10.84 30.16
N GLU A 459 12.60 9.55 29.96
CA GLU A 459 13.26 8.99 28.78
C GLU A 459 12.36 9.01 27.54
N GLY A 460 11.05 8.84 27.73
CA GLY A 460 10.06 8.84 26.66
C GLY A 460 9.70 10.21 26.12
N PHE A 461 9.89 11.29 26.89
CA PHE A 461 9.65 12.68 26.45
C PHE A 461 10.95 13.46 26.26
N VAL A 462 11.80 13.52 27.28
CA VAL A 462 13.08 14.24 27.25
C VAL A 462 14.15 13.34 26.63
N GLY A 463 14.58 13.68 25.41
CA GLY A 463 15.50 12.86 24.60
C GLY A 463 14.87 12.27 23.35
N ILE A 464 13.54 12.13 23.31
CA ILE A 464 12.77 11.67 22.13
C ILE A 464 11.97 12.81 21.49
N TYR A 465 11.19 13.56 22.28
CA TYR A 465 10.28 14.59 21.78
C TYR A 465 10.73 16.03 22.11
N GLU A 466 11.53 16.20 23.16
CA GLU A 466 12.17 17.48 23.51
C GLU A 466 13.69 17.33 23.64
N GLU A 467 14.46 18.25 23.03
CA GLU A 467 15.90 18.33 23.24
C GLU A 467 16.21 18.76 24.68
N VAL A 468 17.20 18.11 25.30
CA VAL A 468 17.66 18.46 26.64
C VAL A 468 18.21 19.89 26.63
N LYS A 469 17.44 20.84 27.15
CA LYS A 469 17.87 22.24 27.24
C LYS A 469 19.01 22.34 28.26
N SER A 470 20.23 22.57 27.78
CA SER A 470 21.46 22.67 28.58
C SER A 470 21.38 23.70 29.70
N ASN A 471 20.57 24.75 29.53
CA ASN A 471 20.33 25.80 30.52
C ASN A 471 19.47 25.38 31.72
N ARG A 472 18.84 24.19 31.70
CA ARG A 472 18.08 23.63 32.83
C ARG A 472 18.87 22.60 33.64
N LEU A 473 19.98 22.09 33.08
CA LEU A 473 20.88 21.18 33.80
C LEU A 473 21.49 21.90 35.02
N PHE A 474 21.53 21.23 36.17
CA PHE A 474 22.07 21.74 37.44
C PHE A 474 21.32 22.93 38.08
N THR A 475 20.10 23.26 37.61
CA THR A 475 19.30 24.37 38.17
C THR A 475 18.36 23.97 39.31
N GLY A 476 18.24 22.67 39.61
CA GLY A 476 17.29 22.14 40.60
C GLY A 476 15.81 22.19 40.17
N LYS A 477 15.49 22.73 38.98
CA LYS A 477 14.15 22.66 38.39
C LYS A 477 13.95 21.29 37.75
N GLY A 478 12.85 20.60 38.08
CA GLY A 478 12.50 19.32 37.50
C GLY A 478 12.33 19.40 35.97
N LEU A 479 12.67 18.32 35.27
CA LEU A 479 12.39 18.16 33.85
C LEU A 479 10.88 18.04 33.61
N ASP A 480 10.40 18.58 32.49
CA ASP A 480 8.99 18.51 32.10
C ASP A 480 8.64 17.04 31.80
N ARG A 481 7.65 16.50 32.52
CA ARG A 481 7.15 15.12 32.37
C ARG A 481 5.77 15.16 31.74
N LYS A 482 5.71 15.13 30.41
CA LYS A 482 4.43 15.16 29.67
C LYS A 482 4.01 13.76 29.27
N ILE A 483 2.72 13.48 29.46
CA ILE A 483 2.06 12.24 29.01
C ILE A 483 1.25 12.51 27.74
N PHE A 484 0.68 13.72 27.66
CA PHE A 484 0.01 14.25 26.49
C PHE A 484 0.78 15.45 25.95
N ALA A 485 0.77 15.61 24.64
CA ALA A 485 1.34 16.78 23.99
C ALA A 485 0.51 17.21 22.80
N GLN A 486 0.42 18.52 22.60
CA GLN A 486 -0.25 19.10 21.46
C GLN A 486 0.57 18.87 20.18
N THR A 487 -0.01 18.20 19.20
CA THR A 487 0.60 18.00 17.87
C THR A 487 0.37 19.19 16.94
N ALA A 488 0.99 19.18 15.75
CA ALA A 488 0.93 20.34 14.83
C ALA A 488 -0.50 20.70 14.36
N ASP A 489 -1.46 19.78 14.49
CA ASP A 489 -2.88 19.97 14.21
C ASP A 489 -3.66 20.60 15.40
N GLY A 490 -2.98 20.95 16.50
CA GLY A 490 -3.58 21.56 17.69
C GLY A 490 -4.27 20.57 18.63
N ILE A 491 -4.18 19.26 18.38
CA ILE A 491 -4.82 18.22 19.17
C ILE A 491 -3.85 17.69 20.23
N ASP A 492 -4.30 17.55 21.48
CA ASP A 492 -3.55 16.88 22.53
C ASP A 492 -3.63 15.36 22.39
N ARG A 493 -2.47 14.72 22.21
CA ARG A 493 -2.35 13.28 21.95
C ARG A 493 -1.46 12.58 22.98
N ALA A 494 -1.78 11.33 23.31
CA ALA A 494 -1.00 10.54 24.25
C ALA A 494 0.33 10.08 23.61
N LEU A 495 1.45 10.38 24.28
CA LEU A 495 2.79 10.15 23.72
C LEU A 495 3.18 8.67 23.66
N PHE A 496 2.61 7.84 24.54
CA PHE A 496 3.02 6.45 24.76
C PHE A 496 2.08 5.42 24.16
N PHE A 497 0.84 5.82 23.85
CA PHE A 497 -0.24 4.90 23.54
C PHE A 497 0.09 3.97 22.36
N ASP A 498 0.55 4.56 21.25
CA ASP A 498 0.85 3.82 20.02
C ASP A 498 1.94 2.76 20.21
N ALA A 499 2.99 3.06 20.99
CA ALA A 499 4.06 2.12 21.30
C ALA A 499 3.60 0.99 22.25
N ILE A 500 2.72 1.32 23.20
CA ILE A 500 2.12 0.34 24.12
C ILE A 500 1.15 -0.59 23.39
N GLU A 501 0.31 -0.05 22.51
CA GLU A 501 -0.72 -0.81 21.80
C GLU A 501 -0.11 -1.88 20.89
N ILE A 502 0.96 -1.53 20.16
CA ILE A 502 1.61 -2.43 19.21
C ILE A 502 2.71 -3.28 19.83
N LEU A 503 2.99 -3.17 21.13
CA LEU A 503 4.14 -3.79 21.81
C LEU A 503 4.26 -5.30 21.56
N ASP A 504 3.13 -6.02 21.57
CA ASP A 504 3.07 -7.48 21.35
C ASP A 504 3.05 -7.85 19.85
N THR A 505 2.84 -6.88 18.96
CA THR A 505 2.70 -7.04 17.50
C THR A 505 3.75 -6.24 16.72
N TYR A 506 4.95 -6.05 17.31
CA TYR A 506 6.05 -5.33 16.68
C TYR A 506 7.41 -6.00 16.93
N ILE A 507 8.17 -6.23 15.86
CA ILE A 507 9.59 -6.60 15.90
C ILE A 507 10.38 -5.64 15.01
N ASN A 508 11.51 -5.16 15.55
CA ASN A 508 12.41 -4.25 14.85
C ASN A 508 13.24 -4.97 13.76
N LEU A 509 13.51 -4.29 12.63
CA LEU A 509 14.28 -4.84 11.48
C LEU A 509 15.53 -4.01 11.12
N ASP A 510 16.28 -3.51 12.10
CA ASP A 510 17.54 -2.79 11.81
C ASP A 510 18.61 -3.63 11.10
#